data_AF-A0A1Y1WRI2-F1
#
_entry.id   AF-A0A1Y1WRI2-F1
#
_cell.length_a   1.000
_cell.length_b   1.000
_cell.length_c   1.000
_cell.angle_alpha   90.00
_cell.angle_beta   90.00
_cell.angle_gamma   90.00
#
_symmetry.space_group_name_H-M   'P 1'
#
loop_
_entity.id
_entity.type
_entity.pdbx_description
1 polymer ?
#
loop_
_entity_poly.entity_id
_entity_poly.type
_entity_poly.pdbx_seq_one_letter_code
_entity_poly.pdbx_strand_id
1 'polypeptide(L)'
;MFFKLFIIFSVLNKIISLPGGSNSNNNNAAIWIYNEYLDSCLYEKINKWYIDENDYGIILRSAINPDICISVITNENVLDNCGGNNIMYYNKGSKFINSDDGMCLGVNDDEDYLTLNNCNRNNKKILWEISESKPTVTTTTTTTTTINSTPTSKPV
;
A
#
# COMPACT_ATOMS: atom_id res chain seq x y z
N MET A 1 -57.17 13.38 35.54
CA MET A 1 -56.28 12.21 35.57
C MET A 1 -54.98 12.63 34.90
N PHE A 2 -53.91 12.71 35.69
CA PHE A 2 -52.62 13.30 35.35
C PHE A 2 -51.69 12.36 34.58
N PHE A 3 -50.82 12.96 33.75
CA PHE A 3 -49.52 12.55 33.20
C PHE A 3 -49.34 11.13 32.61
N LYS A 4 -48.92 11.10 31.33
CA LYS A 4 -47.92 10.18 30.77
C LYS A 4 -47.45 10.74 29.41
N LEU A 5 -46.34 11.49 29.42
CA LEU A 5 -44.98 11.04 29.06
C LEU A 5 -44.78 10.99 27.52
N PHE A 6 -44.17 12.05 27.00
CA PHE A 6 -43.64 12.12 25.64
C PHE A 6 -42.39 11.24 25.53
N ILE A 7 -42.36 10.32 24.56
CA ILE A 7 -41.11 9.77 24.01
C ILE A 7 -41.19 9.90 22.50
N ILE A 8 -40.30 10.71 21.95
CA ILE A 8 -40.07 10.92 20.53
C ILE A 8 -39.20 9.76 20.04
N PHE A 9 -39.73 8.91 19.16
CA PHE A 9 -38.92 8.04 18.31
C PHE A 9 -38.93 8.60 16.90
N SER A 10 -37.86 9.31 16.55
CA SER A 10 -37.49 9.56 15.16
C SER A 10 -36.90 8.28 14.59
N VAL A 11 -37.64 7.55 13.77
CA VAL A 11 -37.05 6.60 12.82
C VAL A 11 -37.53 7.03 11.44
N LEU A 12 -36.66 7.82 10.80
CA LEU A 12 -36.88 8.36 9.47
C LEU A 12 -36.91 7.20 8.45
N ASN A 13 -37.90 7.27 7.57
CA ASN A 13 -38.11 6.36 6.45
C ASN A 13 -36.84 6.13 5.62
N LYS A 14 -36.64 4.86 5.26
CA LYS A 14 -35.84 4.38 4.14
C LYS A 14 -36.27 5.13 2.87
N ILE A 15 -35.42 6.01 2.35
CA ILE A 15 -35.43 6.40 0.94
C ILE A 15 -34.10 5.95 0.36
N ILE A 16 -34.22 5.10 -0.67
CA ILE A 16 -33.14 4.63 -1.53
C ILE A 16 -32.54 5.86 -2.21
N SER A 17 -31.28 6.16 -1.96
CA SER A 17 -30.44 6.95 -2.84
C SER A 17 -29.30 6.05 -3.28
N LEU A 18 -29.30 5.65 -4.56
CA LEU A 18 -28.02 5.37 -5.21
C LEU A 18 -27.16 6.64 -5.09
N PRO A 19 -25.84 6.54 -4.86
CA PRO A 19 -24.91 7.46 -5.47
C PRO A 19 -24.47 6.78 -6.79
N GLY A 20 -24.80 7.23 -7.99
CA GLY A 20 -25.03 8.61 -8.36
C GLY A 20 -23.73 9.40 -8.30
N GLY A 21 -22.72 8.96 -9.07
CA GLY A 21 -21.51 9.73 -9.40
C GLY A 21 -20.62 10.09 -8.22
N SER A 22 -19.53 9.35 -8.02
CA SER A 22 -18.39 9.94 -7.33
C SER A 22 -17.70 10.90 -8.30
N ASN A 23 -18.24 12.12 -8.41
CA ASN A 23 -17.43 13.28 -8.75
C ASN A 23 -16.44 13.48 -7.60
N SER A 24 -15.38 12.69 -7.63
CA SER A 24 -14.21 12.85 -6.80
C SER A 24 -13.51 14.13 -7.24
N ASN A 25 -13.91 15.26 -6.65
CA ASN A 25 -13.26 16.55 -6.77
C ASN A 25 -11.90 16.50 -6.07
N ASN A 26 -10.96 15.72 -6.58
CA ASN A 26 -9.71 15.45 -5.88
C ASN A 26 -8.57 16.05 -6.68
N ASN A 27 -8.16 17.26 -6.30
CA ASN A 27 -6.82 17.78 -6.58
C ASN A 27 -5.75 16.97 -5.79
N ASN A 28 -5.92 15.64 -5.66
CA ASN A 28 -4.98 14.79 -4.96
C ASN A 28 -3.76 14.68 -5.85
N ALA A 29 -2.63 15.19 -5.38
CA ALA A 29 -1.37 15.04 -6.09
C ALA A 29 -1.08 13.53 -6.24
N ALA A 30 -0.87 13.10 -7.49
CA ALA A 30 -0.53 11.70 -7.75
C ALA A 30 0.88 11.39 -7.19
N ILE A 31 0.97 10.33 -6.40
CA ILE A 31 2.17 9.93 -5.65
C ILE A 31 2.92 8.78 -6.32
N TRP A 32 4.17 8.59 -5.92
CA TRP A 32 4.97 7.42 -6.23
C TRP A 32 4.89 6.43 -5.07
N ILE A 33 4.85 5.15 -5.42
CA ILE A 33 5.01 4.06 -4.47
C ILE A 33 6.31 3.38 -4.81
N TYR A 34 7.20 3.25 -3.85
CA TYR A 34 8.57 2.80 -4.10
C TYR A 34 9.02 1.77 -3.08
N ASN A 35 9.86 0.85 -3.53
CA ASN A 35 10.59 -0.05 -2.66
C ASN A 35 12.03 0.47 -2.54
N GLU A 36 12.43 0.92 -1.36
CA GLU A 36 13.77 1.48 -1.12
C GLU A 36 14.89 0.45 -1.33
N TYR A 37 14.63 -0.81 -0.96
CA TYR A 37 15.63 -1.87 -1.05
C TYR A 37 15.96 -2.25 -2.49
N LEU A 38 14.98 -2.19 -3.38
CA LEU A 38 15.11 -2.50 -4.80
C LEU A 38 15.34 -1.25 -5.66
N ASP A 39 15.27 -0.05 -5.06
CA ASP A 39 15.37 1.23 -5.76
C ASP A 39 14.40 1.33 -6.96
N SER A 40 13.20 0.76 -6.80
CA SER A 40 12.24 0.60 -7.89
C SER A 40 10.84 1.08 -7.49
N CYS A 41 10.13 1.63 -8.47
CA CYS A 41 8.74 2.07 -8.31
C CYS A 41 7.78 0.90 -8.54
N LEU A 42 6.74 0.85 -7.73
CA LEU A 42 5.63 -0.08 -7.93
C LEU A 42 4.96 0.21 -9.28
N TYR A 43 5.06 -0.76 -10.18
CA TYR A 43 4.60 -0.66 -11.58
C TYR A 43 5.15 0.56 -12.33
N GLU A 44 6.35 0.44 -12.87
CA GLU A 44 6.99 1.47 -13.70
C GLU A 44 6.12 2.00 -14.86
N LYS A 45 5.21 1.18 -15.40
CA LYS A 45 4.29 1.60 -16.46
C LYS A 45 3.20 2.55 -15.96
N ILE A 46 2.75 2.38 -14.72
CA ILE A 46 1.66 3.18 -14.13
C ILE A 46 2.20 4.47 -13.51
N ASN A 47 3.47 4.46 -13.07
CA ASN A 47 4.26 5.60 -12.55
C ASN A 47 3.70 6.30 -11.32
N LYS A 48 2.39 6.61 -11.26
CA LYS A 48 1.78 7.34 -10.16
C LYS A 48 0.43 6.77 -9.75
N TRP A 49 0.08 7.05 -8.50
CA TRP A 49 -1.11 6.54 -7.83
C TRP A 49 -1.88 7.69 -7.18
N TYR A 50 -3.21 7.60 -7.19
CA TYR A 50 -4.05 8.38 -6.29
C TYR A 50 -4.30 7.56 -5.02
N ILE A 51 -4.34 8.26 -3.89
CA ILE A 51 -4.66 7.69 -2.59
C ILE A 51 -6.11 8.07 -2.27
N ASP A 52 -6.90 7.04 -1.98
CA ASP A 52 -8.18 7.15 -1.30
C ASP A 52 -8.11 6.44 0.05
N GLU A 53 -8.88 6.89 1.03
CA GLU A 53 -8.96 6.28 2.35
C GLU A 53 -10.37 5.81 2.64
N ASN A 54 -10.50 4.62 3.23
CA ASN A 54 -11.75 4.08 3.76
C ASN A 54 -11.51 3.42 5.13
N ASP A 55 -12.55 2.82 5.70
CA ASP A 55 -12.48 2.17 7.01
C ASP A 55 -11.52 0.95 7.05
N TYR A 56 -11.14 0.40 5.90
CA TYR A 56 -10.25 -0.76 5.76
C TYR A 56 -8.78 -0.36 5.55
N GLY A 57 -8.52 0.83 5.01
CA GLY A 57 -7.18 1.35 4.82
C GLY A 57 -7.07 2.30 3.62
N ILE A 58 -5.87 2.39 3.06
CA ILE A 58 -5.59 3.23 1.90
C ILE A 58 -5.72 2.40 0.63
N ILE A 59 -6.60 2.85 -0.26
CA ILE A 59 -6.76 2.32 -1.61
C ILE A 59 -5.81 3.07 -2.54
N LEU A 60 -5.11 2.31 -3.39
CA LEU A 60 -4.16 2.83 -4.36
C LEU A 60 -4.77 2.70 -5.76
N ARG A 61 -5.18 3.84 -6.33
CA ARG A 61 -5.77 3.93 -7.67
C ARG A 61 -4.74 4.33 -8.70
N SER A 62 -4.76 3.73 -9.87
CA SER A 62 -3.89 4.13 -10.97
C SER A 62 -4.18 5.58 -11.38
N ALA A 63 -3.13 6.40 -11.50
CA ALA A 63 -3.29 7.77 -11.99
C ALA A 63 -3.62 7.83 -13.50
N ILE A 64 -3.31 6.76 -14.25
CA ILE A 64 -3.61 6.64 -15.69
C ILE A 64 -5.06 6.21 -15.91
N ASN A 65 -5.59 5.36 -15.03
CA ASN A 65 -6.99 4.93 -15.06
C ASN A 65 -7.53 4.78 -13.62
N PRO A 66 -8.26 5.78 -13.09
CA PRO A 66 -8.75 5.80 -11.70
C PRO A 66 -9.75 4.69 -11.33
N ASP A 67 -10.30 3.99 -12.32
CA ASP A 67 -11.16 2.82 -12.09
C ASP A 67 -10.34 1.57 -11.74
N ILE A 68 -9.03 1.58 -11.99
CA ILE A 68 -8.11 0.47 -11.69
C ILE A 68 -7.38 0.70 -10.36
N CYS A 69 -7.39 -0.32 -9.52
CA CYS A 69 -6.74 -0.39 -8.22
C CYS A 69 -5.77 -1.56 -8.14
N ILE A 70 -4.90 -1.53 -7.14
CA ILE A 70 -4.14 -2.72 -6.75
C ILE A 70 -5.10 -3.76 -6.18
N SER A 71 -5.15 -4.93 -6.79
CA SER A 71 -6.11 -6.00 -6.48
C SER A 71 -5.54 -7.35 -6.84
N VAL A 72 -5.75 -8.38 -6.05
CA VAL A 72 -5.25 -9.74 -6.36
C VAL A 72 -6.32 -10.55 -7.07
N ILE A 73 -6.08 -10.88 -8.34
CA ILE A 73 -6.81 -11.96 -9.00
C ILE A 73 -5.80 -13.08 -9.29
N THR A 74 -6.01 -14.22 -8.62
CA THR A 74 -5.33 -15.50 -8.89
C THR A 74 -3.82 -15.37 -9.07
N ASN A 75 -3.06 -15.21 -7.98
CA ASN A 75 -1.58 -15.29 -7.87
C ASN A 75 -0.70 -14.49 -8.86
N GLU A 76 -1.26 -13.85 -9.89
CA GLU A 76 -0.50 -13.33 -11.05
C GLU A 76 -0.94 -11.92 -11.46
N ASN A 77 -2.22 -11.56 -11.34
CA ASN A 77 -2.69 -10.22 -11.68
C ASN A 77 -2.90 -9.39 -10.40
N VAL A 78 -2.15 -8.28 -10.27
CA VAL A 78 -2.23 -7.38 -9.11
C VAL A 78 -3.00 -6.08 -9.42
N LEU A 79 -3.73 -6.01 -10.54
CA LEU A 79 -4.52 -4.83 -10.93
C LEU A 79 -5.90 -5.25 -11.40
N ASP A 80 -6.93 -4.58 -10.88
CA ASP A 80 -8.33 -4.82 -11.25
C ASP A 80 -9.20 -3.59 -10.94
N ASN A 81 -10.48 -3.65 -11.27
CA ASN A 81 -11.45 -2.63 -10.91
C ASN A 81 -11.50 -2.37 -9.39
N CYS A 82 -11.49 -1.09 -9.01
CA CYS A 82 -11.59 -0.59 -7.63
C CYS A 82 -12.92 -0.89 -6.90
N GLY A 83 -13.86 -1.57 -7.55
CA GLY A 83 -15.12 -2.03 -6.93
C GLY A 83 -15.14 -3.53 -6.64
N GLY A 84 -14.05 -4.25 -6.94
CA GLY A 84 -13.94 -5.68 -6.68
C GLY A 84 -13.71 -6.03 -5.21
N ASN A 85 -13.91 -7.30 -4.85
CA ASN A 85 -13.71 -7.78 -3.48
C ASN A 85 -12.25 -8.08 -3.14
N ASN A 86 -11.33 -7.93 -4.09
CA ASN A 86 -9.94 -8.38 -3.94
C ASN A 86 -8.94 -7.22 -3.86
N ILE A 87 -9.42 -6.02 -3.53
CA ILE A 87 -8.60 -4.81 -3.40
C ILE A 87 -7.58 -5.02 -2.29
N MET A 88 -6.34 -4.59 -2.55
CA MET A 88 -5.30 -4.54 -1.52
C MET A 88 -5.23 -3.16 -0.90
N TYR A 89 -4.93 -3.11 0.39
CA TYR A 89 -4.85 -1.88 1.16
C TYR A 89 -3.43 -1.59 1.57
N TYR A 90 -3.02 -0.32 1.45
CA TYR A 90 -1.78 0.15 2.04
C TYR A 90 -2.00 0.50 3.51
N ASN A 91 -1.11 -0.01 4.37
CA ASN A 91 -1.09 0.29 5.79
C ASN A 91 0.11 1.17 6.12
N LYS A 92 -0.13 2.44 6.47
CA LYS A 92 0.91 3.42 6.83
C LYS A 92 1.83 2.98 7.97
N GLY A 93 1.32 2.23 8.95
CA GLY A 93 2.10 1.80 10.12
C GLY A 93 3.02 0.61 9.85
N SER A 94 2.59 -0.32 8.99
CA SER A 94 3.40 -1.48 8.58
C SER A 94 4.20 -1.24 7.31
N LYS A 95 3.80 -0.27 6.50
CA LYS A 95 4.30 -0.01 5.14
C LYS A 95 4.08 -1.18 4.19
N PHE A 96 3.10 -2.02 4.49
CA PHE A 96 2.70 -3.12 3.63
C PHE A 96 1.53 -2.69 2.74
N ILE A 97 1.49 -3.28 1.55
CA ILE A 97 0.28 -3.38 0.75
C ILE A 97 -0.20 -4.81 0.92
N ASN A 98 -1.35 -5.02 1.57
CA ASN A 98 -1.80 -6.36 1.92
C ASN A 98 -3.25 -6.62 1.53
N SER A 99 -3.56 -7.87 1.25
CA SER A 99 -4.93 -8.35 1.10
C SER A 99 -5.60 -8.55 2.45
N ASP A 100 -6.92 -8.73 2.42
CA ASP A 100 -7.72 -9.09 3.60
C ASP A 100 -7.32 -10.46 4.18
N ASP A 101 -6.81 -11.37 3.34
CA ASP A 101 -6.28 -12.67 3.75
C ASP A 101 -4.91 -12.59 4.44
N GLY A 102 -4.36 -11.38 4.62
CA GLY A 102 -3.11 -11.15 5.33
C GLY A 102 -1.84 -11.44 4.51
N MET A 103 -1.96 -11.50 3.17
CA MET A 103 -0.82 -11.64 2.27
C MET A 103 -0.32 -10.26 1.84
N CYS A 104 1.00 -10.10 1.77
CA CYS A 104 1.66 -8.84 1.43
C CYS A 104 2.21 -8.86 0.00
N LEU A 105 1.93 -7.79 -0.73
CA LEU A 105 2.53 -7.52 -2.02
C LEU A 105 4.03 -7.25 -1.86
N GLY A 106 4.83 -7.90 -2.67
CA GLY A 106 6.25 -7.62 -2.81
C GLY A 106 6.72 -7.88 -4.21
N VAL A 107 8.04 -7.82 -4.37
CA VAL A 107 8.71 -8.15 -5.62
C VAL A 107 9.38 -9.52 -5.47
N ASN A 108 9.33 -10.32 -6.53
CA ASN A 108 10.04 -11.60 -6.60
C ASN A 108 11.57 -11.40 -6.67
N ASP A 109 12.33 -12.50 -6.52
CA ASP A 109 13.78 -12.50 -6.61
C ASP A 109 14.32 -12.12 -7.99
N ASP A 110 13.56 -12.41 -9.05
CA ASP A 110 13.91 -12.02 -10.41
C ASP A 110 13.56 -10.55 -10.74
N GLU A 111 13.04 -9.79 -9.76
CA GLU A 111 12.71 -8.35 -9.82
C GLU A 111 11.70 -7.89 -10.89
N ASP A 112 11.30 -8.77 -11.80
CA ASP A 112 10.42 -8.47 -12.93
C ASP A 112 8.93 -8.59 -12.61
N TYR A 113 8.59 -9.28 -11.52
CA TYR A 113 7.21 -9.63 -11.19
C TYR A 113 6.86 -9.33 -9.73
N LEU A 114 5.64 -8.87 -9.53
CA LEU A 114 5.05 -8.77 -8.21
C LEU A 114 4.59 -10.15 -7.74
N THR A 115 4.68 -10.36 -6.44
CA THR A 115 4.28 -11.61 -5.80
C THR A 115 3.66 -11.36 -4.43
N LEU A 116 2.91 -12.35 -3.95
CA LEU A 116 2.30 -12.32 -2.64
C LEU A 116 3.11 -13.17 -1.68
N ASN A 117 3.48 -12.56 -0.55
CA ASN A 117 4.29 -13.18 0.48
C ASN A 117 3.59 -13.10 1.83
N ASN A 118 4.04 -13.93 2.76
CA ASN A 118 3.73 -13.70 4.16
C ASN A 118 4.29 -12.34 4.60
N CYS A 119 3.46 -11.56 5.30
CA CYS A 119 3.83 -10.26 5.81
C CYS A 119 4.92 -10.37 6.89
N ASN A 120 6.17 -10.10 6.51
CA ASN A 120 7.33 -10.15 7.39
C ASN A 120 8.17 -8.89 7.22
N ARG A 121 8.26 -8.05 8.26
CA ARG A 121 9.01 -6.78 8.22
C ARG A 121 10.51 -6.96 7.93
N ASN A 122 11.07 -8.14 8.14
CA ASN A 122 12.46 -8.44 7.81
C ASN A 122 12.66 -8.65 6.30
N ASN A 123 11.59 -8.98 5.56
CA ASN A 123 11.63 -9.02 4.11
C ASN A 123 11.45 -7.60 3.55
N LYS A 124 12.55 -6.98 3.13
CA LYS A 124 12.53 -5.61 2.61
C LYS A 124 11.81 -5.48 1.26
N LYS A 125 11.64 -6.57 0.51
CA LYS A 125 10.99 -6.59 -0.81
C LYS A 125 9.46 -6.40 -0.75
N ILE A 126 8.87 -6.44 0.45
CA ILE A 126 7.43 -6.22 0.67
C ILE A 126 7.14 -4.88 1.38
N LEU A 127 8.17 -4.07 1.65
CA LEU A 127 8.03 -2.76 2.27
C LEU A 127 7.91 -1.70 1.18
N TRP A 128 6.84 -0.91 1.26
CA TRP A 128 6.51 0.11 0.29
C TRP A 128 6.40 1.48 0.95
N GLU A 129 7.02 2.46 0.33
CA GLU A 129 7.04 3.83 0.78
C GLU A 129 6.25 4.70 -0.20
N ILE A 130 5.64 5.75 0.32
CA ILE A 130 4.89 6.74 -0.45
C ILE A 130 5.72 8.01 -0.55
N SER A 131 5.84 8.57 -1.77
CA SER A 131 6.56 9.82 -2.02
C SER A 131 5.80 10.72 -3.00
N GLU A 132 5.78 12.01 -2.72
CA GLU A 132 5.19 13.02 -3.62
C GLU A 132 6.12 13.34 -4.81
N SER A 133 7.43 13.21 -4.60
CA SER A 133 8.45 13.33 -5.64
C SER A 133 8.87 11.96 -6.16
N LYS A 134 9.31 11.89 -7.42
CA LYS A 134 9.95 10.66 -7.92
C LYS A 134 11.17 10.38 -7.02
N PRO A 135 11.30 9.18 -6.44
CA PRO A 135 12.47 8.83 -5.64
C PRO A 135 13.74 9.07 -6.44
N THR A 136 14.73 9.70 -5.82
CA THR A 136 16.04 9.92 -6.43
C THR A 136 16.99 8.89 -5.86
N VAL A 137 17.60 8.08 -6.72
CA VAL A 137 18.55 7.04 -6.35
C VAL A 137 19.67 7.64 -5.51
N THR A 138 19.74 7.27 -4.23
CA THR A 138 20.86 7.64 -3.37
C THR A 138 21.75 6.41 -3.22
N THR A 139 22.79 6.30 -4.04
CA THR A 139 23.75 5.20 -3.96
C THR A 139 24.46 5.23 -2.61
N THR A 140 24.04 4.39 -1.67
CA THR A 140 24.70 4.27 -0.38
C THR A 140 25.96 3.42 -0.56
N THR A 141 27.13 4.06 -0.50
CA THR A 141 28.42 3.36 -0.57
C THR A 141 28.74 2.76 0.79
N THR A 142 28.53 1.46 0.96
CA THR A 142 28.92 0.75 2.18
C THR A 142 30.44 0.64 2.25
N THR A 143 31.07 1.38 3.16
CA THR A 143 32.53 1.31 3.37
C THR A 143 32.84 0.14 4.30
N THR A 144 33.24 -1.00 3.74
CA THR A 144 33.68 -2.16 4.55
C THR A 144 35.04 -1.85 5.16
N THR A 145 35.07 -1.64 6.48
CA THR A 145 36.33 -1.47 7.22
C THR A 145 36.86 -2.84 7.60
N THR A 146 37.84 -3.35 6.86
CA THR A 146 38.51 -4.63 7.17
C THR A 146 39.42 -4.45 8.37
N ILE A 147 39.02 -4.96 9.53
CA ILE A 147 39.85 -4.96 10.74
C ILE A 147 40.84 -6.12 10.63
N ASN A 148 42.08 -5.82 10.28
CA ASN A 148 43.14 -6.82 10.17
C ASN A 148 43.63 -7.19 11.58
N SER A 149 43.05 -8.23 12.17
CA SER A 149 43.46 -8.72 13.50
C SER A 149 44.89 -9.28 13.44
N THR A 150 45.81 -8.61 14.13
CA THR A 150 47.21 -9.04 14.27
C THR A 150 47.30 -10.26 15.19
N PRO A 151 47.97 -11.36 14.80
CA PRO A 151 48.13 -12.52 15.66
C PRO A 151 49.10 -12.23 16.80
N THR A 152 48.62 -12.31 18.05
CA THR A 152 49.45 -12.17 19.25
C THR A 152 50.23 -13.46 19.49
N SER A 153 51.54 -13.43 19.23
CA SER A 153 52.44 -14.52 19.64
C SER A 153 52.59 -14.53 21.16
N LYS A 154 52.34 -15.70 21.77
CA LYS A 154 52.47 -15.95 23.21
C LYS A 154 53.97 -15.98 23.61
N PRO A 155 54.39 -15.41 24.76
CA PRO A 155 55.78 -15.50 25.21
C PRO A 155 56.13 -16.90 25.68
N VAL A 156 57.40 -17.25 25.46
CA VAL A 156 58.10 -18.50 25.82
C VAL A 156 58.10 -18.77 27.32
#